data_AF-A0A7W4HR83-F1
#
_entry.id   AF-A0A7W4HR83-F1
#
_cell.length_a   1.000
_cell.length_b   1.000
_cell.length_c   1.000
_cell.angle_alpha   90.00
_cell.angle_beta   90.00
_cell.angle_gamma   90.00
#
_symmetry.space_group_name_H-M   'P 1'
#
loop_
_entity.id
_entity.type
_entity.pdbx_description
1 polymer ?
#
loop_
_entity_poly.entity_id
_entity_poly.type
_entity_poly.pdbx_seq_one_letter_code
_entity_poly.pdbx_strand_id
1 'polypeptide(L)'
;MSQALYRKYRSKKLSEIVGQAHITRLLERALKRGAVAHAYLLTGPRGVGKTSIARILAHEINNLPYTDESTHLDIIEIDAASNNSVEDIRDLRDKVQIAPVSAPKKVYIIDEVHMLSKSAFNALLKTLEEPPEHVVFILATTDADKLPATILSRVQRFNFRLIGEADVVAHLRAIAEAERIAIDDDALRLIAEQGQGSFRDSISLLDQLQHVADGAITAQLIEESLGLASAHDIDMLLTAAKTGDIAAIVQQLDTMEHSGVPAPIVTEQIARYIRCHAITHPERLMLLDPLAKVTRSPWPYTSLLVALTSQANIAAQPVATAAVLSGNSAVKPANSPAQAKEPALHEAPQVSKKSPETPAASPRAHTSAATNSGVTSIQKPSVSIKDDKSNAVSSASTAAPAHNKKNKEEKSFAWDDFLAPLKESAAGAHSILAKCKYCYDGATLTIYAGKKFAKTQIDKALPALAESLQMIDLSDIEITVLAAPKPPEDSQTAAIIAMMGGGEEVSL
;
A
#
# COMPACT_ATOMS: atom_id res chain seq x y z
N MET A 1 -0.37 -29.74 7.99
CA MET A 1 0.24 -28.56 8.63
C MET A 1 -0.65 -28.15 9.80
N SER A 2 -0.08 -27.63 10.88
CA SER A 2 -0.83 -26.95 11.94
C SER A 2 -1.50 -25.68 11.40
N GLN A 3 -2.62 -25.28 12.00
CA GLN A 3 -3.27 -24.00 11.70
C GLN A 3 -2.60 -22.90 12.55
N ALA A 4 -2.04 -21.88 11.90
CA ALA A 4 -1.38 -20.76 12.57
C ALA A 4 -2.27 -20.11 13.65
N LEU A 5 -1.69 -19.76 14.79
CA LEU A 5 -2.40 -19.36 16.00
C LEU A 5 -3.31 -18.14 15.78
N TYR A 6 -2.87 -17.15 14.99
CA TYR A 6 -3.68 -15.96 14.66
C TYR A 6 -4.96 -16.28 13.85
N ARG A 7 -5.06 -17.49 13.27
CA ARG A 7 -6.29 -18.00 12.64
C ARG A 7 -7.12 -18.80 13.63
N LYS A 8 -6.49 -19.67 14.43
CA LYS A 8 -7.13 -20.51 15.46
C LYS A 8 -7.84 -19.67 16.53
N TYR A 9 -7.22 -18.57 16.95
CA TYR A 9 -7.71 -17.63 17.98
C TYR A 9 -8.39 -16.38 17.41
N ARG A 10 -8.86 -16.40 16.16
CA ARG A 10 -9.70 -15.32 15.64
C ARG A 10 -11.02 -15.26 16.43
N SER A 11 -11.34 -14.08 16.99
CA SER A 11 -12.63 -13.79 17.63
C SER A 11 -13.81 -14.15 16.72
N LYS A 12 -14.85 -14.77 17.28
CA LYS A 12 -16.05 -15.27 16.59
C LYS A 12 -17.32 -14.52 16.98
N LYS A 13 -17.28 -13.74 18.08
CA LYS A 13 -18.39 -12.89 18.56
C LYS A 13 -17.92 -11.47 18.88
N LEU A 14 -18.85 -10.51 18.88
CA LEU A 14 -18.54 -9.11 19.23
C LEU A 14 -17.99 -8.94 20.66
N SER A 15 -18.37 -9.84 21.58
CA SER A 15 -17.88 -9.89 22.97
C SER A 15 -16.44 -10.39 23.13
N GLU A 16 -15.88 -11.04 22.10
CA GLU A 16 -14.54 -11.66 22.12
C GLU A 16 -13.47 -10.72 21.51
N ILE A 17 -13.84 -9.48 21.19
CA ILE A 17 -12.92 -8.49 20.59
C ILE A 17 -12.38 -7.58 21.70
N VAL A 18 -11.10 -7.78 22.00
CA VAL A 18 -10.34 -6.99 22.97
C VAL A 18 -9.92 -5.64 22.36
N GLY A 19 -9.72 -4.60 23.18
CA GLY A 19 -9.21 -3.27 22.77
C GLY A 19 -10.16 -2.35 21.99
N GLN A 20 -11.23 -2.86 21.36
CA GLN A 20 -12.12 -2.06 20.47
C GLN A 20 -13.53 -1.82 21.06
N ALA A 21 -13.64 -1.70 22.39
CA ALA A 21 -14.92 -1.62 23.10
C ALA A 21 -15.82 -0.42 22.70
N HIS A 22 -15.28 0.63 22.08
CA HIS A 22 -16.06 1.74 21.53
C HIS A 22 -16.78 1.37 20.22
N ILE A 23 -16.25 0.42 19.45
CA ILE A 23 -16.85 -0.07 18.20
C ILE A 23 -17.90 -1.13 18.49
N THR A 24 -17.54 -2.17 19.26
CA THR A 24 -18.42 -3.32 19.53
C THR A 24 -19.74 -2.90 20.18
N ARG A 25 -19.68 -2.04 21.20
CA ARG A 25 -20.86 -1.47 21.88
C ARG A 25 -21.76 -0.65 20.95
N LEU A 26 -21.24 -0.07 19.87
CA LEU A 26 -22.05 0.66 18.89
C LEU A 26 -22.68 -0.30 17.86
N LEU A 27 -21.92 -1.27 17.36
CA LEU A 27 -22.43 -2.31 16.44
C LEU A 27 -23.52 -3.16 17.10
N GLU A 28 -23.30 -3.63 18.33
CA GLU A 28 -24.34 -4.35 19.11
C GLU A 28 -25.63 -3.54 19.25
N ARG A 29 -25.53 -2.22 19.50
CA ARG A 29 -26.69 -1.33 19.66
C ARG A 29 -27.41 -1.09 18.34
N ALA A 30 -26.70 -1.08 17.21
CA ALA A 30 -27.28 -0.97 15.88
C ALA A 30 -28.03 -2.27 15.51
N LEU A 31 -27.37 -3.41 15.67
CA LEU A 31 -27.94 -4.76 15.45
C LEU A 31 -29.20 -4.99 16.29
N LYS A 32 -29.14 -4.74 17.61
CA LYS A 32 -30.29 -4.86 18.54
C LYS A 32 -31.45 -3.89 18.25
N ARG A 33 -31.29 -2.95 17.31
CA ARG A 33 -32.32 -2.01 16.84
C ARG A 33 -32.76 -2.28 15.39
N GLY A 34 -32.19 -3.27 14.70
CA GLY A 34 -32.36 -3.44 13.25
C GLY A 34 -31.79 -2.30 12.41
N ALA A 35 -31.00 -1.40 13.00
CA ALA A 35 -30.49 -0.19 12.38
C ALA A 35 -29.20 -0.47 11.59
N VAL A 36 -29.28 -1.37 10.61
CA VAL A 36 -28.17 -1.77 9.74
C VAL A 36 -27.99 -0.73 8.64
N ALA A 37 -26.77 -0.21 8.47
CA ALA A 37 -26.40 0.70 7.39
C ALA A 37 -26.12 -0.08 6.10
N HIS A 38 -26.39 0.52 4.94
CA HIS A 38 -26.09 -0.07 3.63
C HIS A 38 -24.57 -0.19 3.37
N ALA A 39 -23.75 0.63 4.03
CA ALA A 39 -22.30 0.57 3.93
C ALA A 39 -21.58 0.98 5.22
N TYR A 40 -20.58 0.17 5.59
CA TYR A 40 -19.69 0.37 6.73
C TYR A 40 -18.25 0.57 6.26
N LEU A 41 -17.48 1.40 6.98
CA LEU A 41 -16.04 1.55 6.76
C LEU A 41 -15.27 1.30 8.06
N LEU A 42 -14.52 0.21 8.10
CA LEU A 42 -13.64 -0.21 9.19
C LEU A 42 -12.22 0.27 8.89
N THR A 43 -11.74 1.31 9.59
CA THR A 43 -10.43 1.90 9.30
C THR A 43 -9.54 2.01 10.53
N GLY A 44 -8.24 1.79 10.35
CA GLY A 44 -7.22 1.87 11.39
C GLY A 44 -6.07 0.90 11.12
N PRO A 45 -5.10 0.76 12.04
CA PRO A 45 -3.87 0.01 11.82
C PRO A 45 -4.06 -1.45 11.35
N ARG A 46 -2.97 -2.11 10.92
CA ARG A 46 -3.02 -3.54 10.58
C ARG A 46 -3.19 -4.38 11.85
N GLY A 47 -3.76 -5.58 11.72
CA GLY A 47 -3.85 -6.57 12.81
C GLY A 47 -4.74 -6.25 14.02
N VAL A 48 -5.32 -5.05 14.13
CA VAL A 48 -6.23 -4.61 15.21
C VAL A 48 -7.67 -5.20 15.13
N GLY A 49 -7.87 -6.27 14.35
CA GLY A 49 -9.13 -7.02 14.28
C GLY A 49 -10.14 -6.59 13.20
N LYS A 50 -9.84 -5.62 12.31
CA LYS A 50 -10.78 -5.08 11.30
C LYS A 50 -11.57 -6.16 10.55
N THR A 51 -10.89 -7.08 9.85
CA THR A 51 -11.49 -8.16 9.06
C THR A 51 -12.29 -9.14 9.93
N SER A 52 -11.88 -9.34 11.19
CA SER A 52 -12.63 -10.18 12.14
C SER A 52 -13.96 -9.52 12.51
N ILE A 53 -13.98 -8.21 12.80
CA ILE A 53 -15.24 -7.47 12.99
C ILE A 53 -16.11 -7.54 11.73
N ALA A 54 -15.54 -7.39 10.53
CA ALA A 54 -16.29 -7.47 9.29
C ALA A 54 -17.04 -8.81 9.12
N ARG A 55 -16.33 -9.93 9.36
CA ARG A 55 -16.91 -11.28 9.29
C ARG A 55 -17.98 -11.51 10.35
N ILE A 56 -17.72 -11.12 11.60
CA ILE A 56 -18.71 -11.24 12.70
C ILE A 56 -19.96 -10.41 12.34
N LEU A 57 -19.80 -9.16 11.91
CA LEU A 57 -20.90 -8.27 11.55
C LEU A 57 -21.73 -8.83 10.37
N ALA A 58 -21.09 -9.44 9.36
CA ALA A 58 -21.79 -10.06 8.24
C ALA A 58 -22.67 -11.27 8.65
N HIS A 59 -22.23 -12.04 9.65
CA HIS A 59 -23.00 -13.15 10.20
C HIS A 59 -24.13 -12.66 11.12
N GLU A 60 -23.85 -11.71 12.02
CA GLU A 60 -24.82 -11.09 12.93
C GLU A 60 -25.96 -10.38 12.17
N ILE A 61 -25.67 -9.63 11.10
CA ILE A 61 -26.68 -8.99 10.22
C ILE A 61 -27.67 -10.02 9.65
N ASN A 62 -27.18 -11.23 9.36
CA ASN A 62 -27.96 -12.30 8.78
C ASN A 62 -28.50 -13.31 9.82
N ASN A 63 -28.24 -13.11 11.11
CA ASN A 63 -28.53 -14.05 12.20
C ASN A 63 -27.95 -15.47 11.95
N LEU A 64 -26.81 -15.55 11.25
CA LEU A 64 -26.11 -16.81 10.95
C LEU A 64 -25.07 -17.11 12.05
N PRO A 65 -24.85 -18.38 12.41
CA PRO A 65 -23.75 -18.75 13.29
C PRO A 65 -22.41 -18.59 12.54
N TYR A 66 -21.47 -17.82 13.11
CA TYR A 66 -20.11 -17.76 12.57
C TYR A 66 -19.27 -18.93 13.09
N THR A 67 -18.79 -19.79 12.19
CA THR A 67 -17.82 -20.86 12.47
C THR A 67 -16.65 -20.78 11.49
N ASP A 68 -15.53 -21.45 11.77
CA ASP A 68 -14.31 -21.31 10.96
C ASP A 68 -14.44 -21.89 9.54
N GLU A 69 -15.46 -22.73 9.31
CA GLU A 69 -15.79 -23.35 8.01
C GLU A 69 -17.01 -22.71 7.33
N SER A 70 -17.68 -21.72 7.93
CA SER A 70 -18.94 -21.16 7.41
C SER A 70 -18.73 -20.14 6.27
N THR A 71 -18.31 -20.61 5.09
CA THR A 71 -18.42 -19.84 3.84
C THR A 71 -19.89 -19.84 3.37
N HIS A 72 -20.60 -18.73 3.56
CA HIS A 72 -21.99 -18.56 3.13
C HIS A 72 -22.06 -17.87 1.76
N LEU A 73 -22.91 -18.35 0.84
CA LEU A 73 -22.99 -17.83 -0.55
C LEU A 73 -23.33 -16.32 -0.62
N ASP A 74 -24.12 -15.84 0.34
CA ASP A 74 -24.49 -14.42 0.47
C ASP A 74 -23.51 -13.59 1.31
N ILE A 75 -22.36 -14.15 1.74
CA ILE A 75 -21.28 -13.41 2.41
C ILE A 75 -20.03 -13.50 1.53
N ILE A 76 -19.81 -12.47 0.72
CA ILE A 76 -18.78 -12.42 -0.31
C ILE A 76 -17.62 -11.59 0.23
N GLU A 77 -16.47 -12.22 0.48
CA GLU A 77 -15.23 -11.55 0.90
C GLU A 77 -14.27 -11.40 -0.28
N ILE A 78 -13.78 -10.18 -0.48
CA ILE A 78 -12.86 -9.80 -1.57
C ILE A 78 -11.68 -9.05 -0.96
N ASP A 79 -10.47 -9.48 -1.28
CA ASP A 79 -9.26 -8.72 -1.04
C ASP A 79 -9.01 -7.75 -2.21
N ALA A 80 -9.07 -6.45 -1.94
CA ALA A 80 -8.83 -5.42 -2.95
C ALA A 80 -7.36 -5.30 -3.36
N ALA A 81 -6.40 -5.92 -2.65
CA ALA A 81 -5.01 -5.98 -3.12
C ALA A 81 -4.84 -6.94 -4.31
N SER A 82 -5.61 -8.03 -4.36
CA SER A 82 -5.63 -9.01 -5.46
C SER A 82 -6.72 -8.78 -6.51
N ASN A 83 -7.81 -8.06 -6.18
CA ASN A 83 -8.97 -7.83 -7.06
C ASN A 83 -9.18 -6.31 -7.30
N ASN A 84 -8.19 -5.63 -7.87
CA ASN A 84 -8.18 -4.15 -8.01
C ASN A 84 -8.64 -3.62 -9.38
N SER A 85 -8.96 -4.49 -10.34
CA SER A 85 -9.29 -4.08 -11.71
C SER A 85 -10.69 -3.46 -11.79
N VAL A 86 -10.98 -2.82 -12.92
CA VAL A 86 -12.31 -2.21 -13.15
C VAL A 86 -13.32 -3.29 -13.49
N GLU A 87 -12.83 -4.37 -14.09
CA GLU A 87 -13.55 -5.53 -14.55
C GLU A 87 -14.06 -6.33 -13.33
N ASP A 88 -13.21 -6.64 -12.34
CA ASP A 88 -13.60 -7.30 -11.09
C ASP A 88 -14.77 -6.57 -10.38
N ILE A 89 -14.71 -5.24 -10.34
CA ILE A 89 -15.71 -4.41 -9.66
C ILE A 89 -16.96 -4.16 -10.51
N ARG A 90 -16.89 -4.24 -11.85
CA ARG A 90 -18.09 -4.30 -12.71
C ARG A 90 -18.81 -5.64 -12.51
N ASP A 91 -18.06 -6.73 -12.49
CA ASP A 91 -18.55 -8.07 -12.20
C ASP A 91 -19.23 -8.14 -10.83
N LEU A 92 -18.62 -7.54 -9.79
CA LEU A 92 -19.25 -7.37 -8.49
C LEU A 92 -20.53 -6.54 -8.60
N ARG A 93 -20.49 -5.35 -9.22
CA ARG A 93 -21.63 -4.43 -9.35
C ARG A 93 -22.86 -5.12 -9.97
N ASP A 94 -22.63 -5.98 -10.96
CA ASP A 94 -23.71 -6.68 -11.64
C ASP A 94 -24.21 -7.88 -10.82
N LYS A 95 -23.32 -8.55 -10.06
CA LYS A 95 -23.69 -9.57 -9.05
C LYS A 95 -24.44 -8.99 -7.83
N VAL A 96 -24.24 -7.71 -7.50
CA VAL A 96 -24.91 -7.01 -6.37
C VAL A 96 -26.41 -6.82 -6.62
N GLN A 97 -26.82 -6.59 -7.88
CA GLN A 97 -28.24 -6.44 -8.24
C GLN A 97 -29.04 -7.74 -8.07
N ILE A 98 -28.36 -8.90 -8.06
CA ILE A 98 -28.98 -10.19 -7.81
C ILE A 98 -29.30 -10.33 -6.32
N ALA A 99 -30.55 -10.67 -6.00
CA ALA A 99 -31.04 -10.92 -4.64
C ALA A 99 -30.21 -11.99 -3.87
N PRO A 100 -30.35 -12.10 -2.54
CA PRO A 100 -29.72 -13.16 -1.76
C PRO A 100 -30.28 -14.55 -2.12
N VAL A 101 -29.49 -15.60 -1.90
CA VAL A 101 -29.86 -17.00 -2.14
C VAL A 101 -30.62 -17.59 -0.94
N SER A 102 -30.14 -17.33 0.28
CA SER A 102 -30.69 -17.91 1.52
C SER A 102 -30.61 -17.00 2.74
N ALA A 103 -29.77 -15.95 2.74
CA ALA A 103 -29.65 -15.00 3.85
C ALA A 103 -30.61 -13.80 3.73
N PRO A 104 -30.97 -13.13 4.84
CA PRO A 104 -31.74 -11.88 4.81
C PRO A 104 -31.09 -10.73 4.02
N LYS A 105 -29.75 -10.68 3.98
CA LYS A 105 -28.94 -9.67 3.27
C LYS A 105 -27.72 -10.32 2.59
N LYS A 106 -27.36 -9.78 1.44
CA LYS A 106 -26.14 -10.08 0.70
C LYS A 106 -25.04 -9.13 1.16
N VAL A 107 -24.03 -9.65 1.84
CA VAL A 107 -22.98 -8.86 2.49
C VAL A 107 -21.68 -8.97 1.70
N TYR A 108 -21.13 -7.82 1.30
CA TYR A 108 -19.86 -7.71 0.58
C TYR A 108 -18.78 -7.14 1.51
N ILE A 109 -17.84 -7.98 1.93
CA ILE A 109 -16.65 -7.57 2.67
C ILE A 109 -15.55 -7.26 1.66
N ILE A 110 -15.02 -6.03 1.67
CA ILE A 110 -13.92 -5.61 0.80
C ILE A 110 -12.75 -5.17 1.68
N ASP A 111 -11.75 -6.03 1.86
CA ASP A 111 -10.57 -5.72 2.69
C ASP A 111 -9.47 -5.01 1.90
N GLU A 112 -8.65 -4.23 2.63
CA GLU A 112 -7.71 -3.22 2.14
C GLU A 112 -8.22 -2.41 0.93
N VAL A 113 -9.48 -1.94 1.00
CA VAL A 113 -10.23 -1.27 -0.08
C VAL A 113 -9.49 -0.07 -0.72
N HIS A 114 -8.51 0.53 -0.04
CA HIS A 114 -7.66 1.59 -0.59
C HIS A 114 -6.76 1.14 -1.76
N MET A 115 -6.63 -0.16 -1.99
CA MET A 115 -5.87 -0.78 -3.09
C MET A 115 -6.64 -0.82 -4.42
N LEU A 116 -7.95 -0.54 -4.43
CA LEU A 116 -8.75 -0.47 -5.66
C LEU A 116 -8.24 0.63 -6.61
N SER A 117 -8.29 0.36 -7.92
CA SER A 117 -7.99 1.38 -8.93
C SER A 117 -9.03 2.52 -8.90
N LYS A 118 -8.63 3.74 -9.29
CA LYS A 118 -9.55 4.91 -9.34
C LYS A 118 -10.79 4.66 -10.20
N SER A 119 -10.64 3.88 -11.26
CA SER A 119 -11.71 3.45 -12.15
C SER A 119 -12.60 2.37 -11.53
N ALA A 120 -12.06 1.46 -10.71
CA ALA A 120 -12.84 0.51 -9.91
C ALA A 120 -13.67 1.24 -8.83
N PHE A 121 -13.10 2.21 -8.12
CA PHE A 121 -13.85 3.09 -7.21
C PHE A 121 -15.04 3.78 -7.91
N ASN A 122 -14.84 4.33 -9.11
CA ASN A 122 -15.90 4.96 -9.89
C ASN A 122 -16.99 3.97 -10.35
N ALA A 123 -16.67 2.69 -10.52
CA ALA A 123 -17.65 1.64 -10.82
C ALA A 123 -18.48 1.28 -9.57
N LEU A 124 -17.85 1.21 -8.39
CA LEU A 124 -18.51 0.95 -7.11
C LEU A 124 -19.38 2.12 -6.63
N LEU A 125 -18.97 3.37 -6.90
CA LEU A 125 -19.64 4.58 -6.40
C LEU A 125 -21.15 4.55 -6.62
N LYS A 126 -21.63 4.27 -7.84
CA LYS A 126 -23.07 4.23 -8.17
C LYS A 126 -23.87 3.33 -7.21
N THR A 127 -23.32 2.18 -6.85
CA THR A 127 -23.95 1.19 -5.97
C THR A 127 -23.82 1.54 -4.49
N LEU A 128 -22.96 2.50 -4.13
CA LEU A 128 -22.94 3.14 -2.81
C LEU A 128 -23.83 4.39 -2.75
N GLU A 129 -24.18 5.02 -3.88
CA GLU A 129 -25.16 6.13 -3.91
C GLU A 129 -26.59 5.58 -3.93
N GLU A 130 -26.85 4.53 -4.70
CA GLU A 130 -28.14 3.85 -4.85
C GLU A 130 -28.02 2.32 -4.56
N PRO A 131 -27.79 1.93 -3.29
CA PRO A 131 -27.67 0.54 -2.89
C PRO A 131 -29.03 -0.19 -2.91
N PRO A 132 -29.13 -1.41 -3.49
CA PRO A 132 -30.33 -2.23 -3.34
C PRO A 132 -30.58 -2.61 -1.87
N GLU A 133 -31.85 -2.63 -1.43
CA GLU A 133 -32.18 -2.84 -0.01
C GLU A 133 -31.67 -4.16 0.58
N HIS A 134 -31.45 -5.19 -0.26
CA HIS A 134 -30.92 -6.48 0.17
C HIS A 134 -29.39 -6.51 0.37
N VAL A 135 -28.68 -5.40 0.17
CA VAL A 135 -27.21 -5.35 0.11
C VAL A 135 -26.63 -4.61 1.32
N VAL A 136 -25.52 -5.11 1.84
CA VAL A 136 -24.66 -4.39 2.81
C VAL A 136 -23.19 -4.48 2.39
N PHE A 137 -22.51 -3.35 2.33
CA PHE A 137 -21.06 -3.29 2.15
C PHE A 137 -20.33 -3.15 3.49
N ILE A 138 -19.23 -3.87 3.66
CA ILE A 138 -18.30 -3.70 4.79
C ILE A 138 -16.90 -3.52 4.22
N LEU A 139 -16.50 -2.26 4.06
CA LEU A 139 -15.19 -1.88 3.55
C LEU A 139 -14.18 -1.87 4.71
N ALA A 140 -12.99 -2.42 4.53
CA ALA A 140 -11.92 -2.37 5.52
C ALA A 140 -10.62 -1.81 4.92
N THR A 141 -9.87 -1.02 5.70
CA THR A 141 -8.62 -0.39 5.22
C THR A 141 -7.64 -0.07 6.35
N THR A 142 -6.34 -0.12 6.06
CA THR A 142 -5.28 0.51 6.85
C THR A 142 -5.23 2.03 6.69
N ASP A 143 -5.68 2.55 5.56
CA ASP A 143 -5.53 3.94 5.14
C ASP A 143 -6.88 4.50 4.65
N ALA A 144 -7.42 5.50 5.35
CA ALA A 144 -8.67 6.16 4.98
C ALA A 144 -8.45 7.39 4.08
N ASP A 145 -7.25 7.96 4.06
CA ASP A 145 -6.98 9.24 3.40
C ASP A 145 -6.69 9.05 1.90
N LYS A 146 -6.31 7.82 1.51
CA LYS A 146 -6.38 7.33 0.12
C LYS A 146 -7.81 7.18 -0.43
N LEU A 147 -8.86 7.15 0.40
CA LEU A 147 -10.23 6.93 -0.07
C LEU A 147 -10.88 8.24 -0.57
N PRO A 148 -11.55 8.23 -1.73
CA PRO A 148 -12.32 9.38 -2.20
C PRO A 148 -13.34 9.87 -1.17
N ALA A 149 -13.41 11.20 -0.97
CA ALA A 149 -14.37 11.83 -0.06
C ALA A 149 -15.85 11.50 -0.41
N THR A 150 -16.13 11.18 -1.68
CA THR A 150 -17.44 10.70 -2.19
C THR A 150 -17.86 9.32 -1.68
N ILE A 151 -16.90 8.51 -1.20
CA ILE A 151 -17.17 7.25 -0.47
C ILE A 151 -17.28 7.56 1.02
N LEU A 152 -16.36 8.37 1.57
CA LEU A 152 -16.36 8.73 2.99
C LEU A 152 -17.66 9.43 3.44
N SER A 153 -18.37 10.13 2.56
CA SER A 153 -19.68 10.75 2.81
C SER A 153 -20.87 9.78 2.84
N ARG A 154 -20.68 8.51 2.42
CA ARG A 154 -21.75 7.51 2.26
C ARG A 154 -21.62 6.29 3.19
N VAL A 155 -20.51 6.16 3.91
CA VAL A 155 -20.21 5.00 4.76
C VAL A 155 -20.29 5.32 6.25
N GLN A 156 -20.83 4.40 7.06
CA GLN A 156 -20.71 4.49 8.51
C GLN A 156 -19.27 4.13 8.95
N ARG A 157 -18.45 5.16 9.17
CA ARG A 157 -17.03 5.03 9.52
C ARG A 157 -16.81 4.66 10.99
N PHE A 158 -16.03 3.61 11.23
CA PHE A 158 -15.53 3.18 12.53
C PHE A 158 -14.00 3.22 12.57
N ASN A 159 -13.45 4.03 13.48
CA ASN A 159 -12.01 4.20 13.68
C ASN A 159 -11.49 3.23 14.75
N PHE A 160 -10.73 2.23 14.33
CA PHE A 160 -9.99 1.31 15.20
C PHE A 160 -8.75 1.99 15.77
N ARG A 161 -8.33 1.54 16.95
CA ARG A 161 -7.14 2.04 17.65
C ARG A 161 -6.08 0.93 17.72
N LEU A 162 -4.81 1.30 17.95
CA LEU A 162 -3.83 0.33 18.45
C LEU A 162 -4.33 -0.24 19.79
N ILE A 163 -4.04 -1.52 20.02
CA ILE A 163 -4.42 -2.22 21.24
C ILE A 163 -3.39 -1.87 22.34
N GLY A 164 -3.85 -1.73 23.58
CA GLY A 164 -2.95 -1.45 24.70
C GLY A 164 -2.05 -2.64 25.02
N GLU A 165 -0.81 -2.40 25.42
CA GLU A 165 0.17 -3.44 25.72
C GLU A 165 -0.36 -4.48 26.73
N ALA A 166 -1.02 -4.03 27.80
CA ALA A 166 -1.66 -4.91 28.79
C ALA A 166 -2.78 -5.81 28.22
N ASP A 167 -3.56 -5.29 27.25
CA ASP A 167 -4.56 -6.08 26.53
C ASP A 167 -3.90 -7.15 25.65
N VAL A 168 -2.75 -6.82 25.04
CA VAL A 168 -1.95 -7.76 24.23
C VAL A 168 -1.33 -8.85 25.11
N VAL A 169 -0.64 -8.49 26.19
CA VAL A 169 -0.04 -9.43 27.15
C VAL A 169 -1.09 -10.38 27.73
N ALA A 170 -2.25 -9.86 28.16
CA ALA A 170 -3.33 -10.70 28.71
C ALA A 170 -3.89 -11.70 27.68
N HIS A 171 -4.01 -11.29 26.40
CA HIS A 171 -4.49 -12.17 25.34
C HIS A 171 -3.44 -13.22 24.93
N LEU A 172 -2.17 -12.83 24.83
CA LEU A 172 -1.06 -13.75 24.57
C LEU A 172 -0.91 -14.81 25.68
N ARG A 173 -1.04 -14.41 26.95
CA ARG A 173 -1.01 -15.37 28.08
C ARG A 173 -2.14 -16.40 27.97
N ALA A 174 -3.36 -15.97 27.68
CA ALA A 174 -4.49 -16.90 27.49
C ALA A 174 -4.30 -17.88 26.32
N ILE A 175 -3.59 -17.46 25.25
CA ILE A 175 -3.21 -18.34 24.13
C ILE A 175 -2.12 -19.33 24.58
N ALA A 176 -1.10 -18.85 25.30
CA ALA A 176 -0.01 -19.69 25.81
C ALA A 176 -0.52 -20.76 26.79
N GLU A 177 -1.41 -20.39 27.72
CA GLU A 177 -2.08 -21.34 28.63
C GLU A 177 -2.90 -22.41 27.87
N ALA A 178 -3.61 -22.01 26.81
CA ALA A 178 -4.46 -22.90 26.03
C ALA A 178 -3.68 -23.86 25.10
N GLU A 179 -2.58 -23.41 24.50
CA GLU A 179 -1.66 -24.27 23.72
C GLU A 179 -0.65 -25.02 24.61
N ARG A 180 -0.53 -24.66 25.90
CA ARG A 180 0.46 -25.15 26.88
C ARG A 180 1.91 -24.76 26.54
N ILE A 181 2.09 -23.58 25.97
CA ILE A 181 3.40 -22.96 25.72
C ILE A 181 3.94 -22.44 27.05
N ALA A 182 5.15 -22.88 27.44
CA ALA A 182 5.87 -22.27 28.55
C ALA A 182 6.52 -20.95 28.08
N ILE A 183 6.21 -19.84 28.76
CA ILE A 183 6.70 -18.50 28.39
C ILE A 183 6.79 -17.61 29.64
N ASP A 184 7.83 -16.79 29.72
CA ASP A 184 8.03 -15.85 30.82
C ASP A 184 7.16 -14.58 30.70
N ASP A 185 6.86 -13.93 31.83
CA ASP A 185 6.06 -12.69 31.83
C ASP A 185 6.77 -11.52 31.13
N ASP A 186 8.10 -11.46 31.19
CA ASP A 186 8.90 -10.47 30.44
C ASP A 186 9.02 -10.83 28.94
N ALA A 187 9.01 -12.12 28.61
CA ALA A 187 8.90 -12.57 27.21
C ALA A 187 7.55 -12.16 26.60
N LEU A 188 6.44 -12.33 27.33
CA LEU A 188 5.12 -11.85 26.91
C LEU A 188 5.09 -10.33 26.67
N ARG A 189 5.78 -9.53 27.51
CA ARG A 189 5.93 -8.07 27.32
C ARG A 189 6.71 -7.74 26.05
N LEU A 190 7.87 -8.37 25.83
CA LEU A 190 8.66 -8.15 24.61
C LEU A 190 7.87 -8.51 23.34
N ILE A 191 7.11 -9.62 23.34
CA ILE A 191 6.23 -9.98 22.22
C ILE A 191 5.16 -8.90 21.98
N ALA A 192 4.53 -8.38 23.03
CA ALA A 192 3.52 -7.33 22.94
C ALA A 192 4.10 -5.99 22.43
N GLU A 193 5.32 -5.65 22.86
CA GLU A 193 6.04 -4.44 22.47
C GLU A 193 6.46 -4.47 20.99
N GLN A 194 7.08 -5.57 20.53
CA GLN A 194 7.46 -5.74 19.12
C GLN A 194 6.23 -5.96 18.21
N GLY A 195 5.12 -6.45 18.76
CA GLY A 195 3.82 -6.45 18.11
C GLY A 195 3.20 -5.07 17.91
N GLN A 196 3.74 -4.00 18.52
CA GLN A 196 3.34 -2.59 18.37
C GLN A 196 1.81 -2.34 18.45
N GLY A 197 1.10 -3.09 19.30
CA GLY A 197 -0.36 -2.99 19.46
C GLY A 197 -1.19 -3.64 18.34
N SER A 198 -0.61 -4.61 17.61
CA SER A 198 -1.25 -5.44 16.56
C SER A 198 -1.37 -6.89 17.02
N PHE A 199 -2.59 -7.39 17.29
CA PHE A 199 -2.79 -8.79 17.72
C PHE A 199 -2.26 -9.78 16.68
N ARG A 200 -2.50 -9.54 15.39
CA ARG A 200 -2.02 -10.44 14.32
C ARG A 200 -0.50 -10.60 14.37
N ASP A 201 0.22 -9.51 14.55
CA ASP A 201 1.69 -9.53 14.49
C ASP A 201 2.25 -10.13 15.79
N SER A 202 1.72 -9.76 16.96
CA SER A 202 2.08 -10.34 18.26
C SER A 202 1.86 -11.86 18.33
N ILE A 203 0.69 -12.33 17.88
CA ILE A 203 0.35 -13.77 17.90
C ILE A 203 1.18 -14.53 16.85
N SER A 204 1.51 -13.91 15.70
CA SER A 204 2.39 -14.54 14.70
C SER A 204 3.82 -14.68 15.22
N LEU A 205 4.30 -13.74 16.05
CA LEU A 205 5.60 -13.81 16.70
C LEU A 205 5.64 -14.94 17.74
N LEU A 206 4.62 -15.06 18.59
CA LEU A 206 4.46 -16.20 19.52
C LEU A 206 4.42 -17.54 18.79
N ASP A 207 3.68 -17.62 17.67
CA ASP A 207 3.55 -18.80 16.82
C ASP A 207 4.90 -19.18 16.15
N GLN A 208 5.76 -18.21 15.84
CA GLN A 208 7.12 -18.47 15.38
C GLN A 208 8.02 -18.98 16.50
N LEU A 209 8.05 -18.29 17.65
CA LEU A 209 8.93 -18.59 18.78
C LEU A 209 8.67 -20.00 19.37
N GLN A 210 7.41 -20.46 19.43
CA GLN A 210 7.10 -21.82 19.91
C GLN A 210 7.67 -22.95 19.03
N HIS A 211 8.05 -22.68 17.78
CA HIS A 211 8.70 -23.65 16.88
C HIS A 211 10.23 -23.54 16.89
N VAL A 212 10.80 -22.55 17.61
CA VAL A 212 12.25 -22.31 17.75
C VAL A 212 12.73 -22.64 19.16
N ALA A 213 11.86 -22.56 20.18
CA ALA A 213 12.21 -22.81 21.57
C ALA A 213 12.28 -24.33 21.90
N ASP A 214 13.48 -24.82 22.23
CA ASP A 214 13.69 -26.13 22.86
C ASP A 214 13.29 -26.13 24.36
N GLY A 215 12.12 -25.56 24.69
CA GLY A 215 11.63 -25.44 26.07
C GLY A 215 10.74 -24.22 26.30
N ALA A 216 11.07 -23.41 27.31
CA ALA A 216 10.35 -22.19 27.62
C ALA A 216 10.82 -21.01 26.76
N ILE A 217 9.89 -20.17 26.31
CA ILE A 217 10.20 -18.92 25.61
C ILE A 217 10.62 -17.87 26.64
N THR A 218 11.91 -17.59 26.69
CA THR A 218 12.51 -16.58 27.58
C THR A 218 12.69 -15.24 26.88
N ALA A 219 12.95 -14.17 27.66
CA ALA A 219 13.29 -12.86 27.10
C ALA A 219 14.55 -12.91 26.21
N GLN A 220 15.60 -13.59 26.68
CA GLN A 220 16.87 -13.76 25.95
C GLN A 220 16.66 -14.44 24.59
N LEU A 221 15.82 -15.49 24.50
CA LEU A 221 15.53 -16.16 23.24
C LEU A 221 14.86 -15.22 22.21
N ILE A 222 14.05 -14.27 22.69
CA ILE A 222 13.42 -13.25 21.83
C ILE A 222 14.44 -12.21 21.36
N GLU A 223 15.33 -11.78 22.26
CA GLU A 223 16.41 -10.84 21.94
C GLU A 223 17.36 -11.44 20.88
N GLU A 224 17.80 -12.69 21.07
CA GLU A 224 18.62 -13.44 20.12
C GLU A 224 17.88 -13.72 18.80
N SER A 225 16.63 -14.19 18.84
CA SER A 225 15.86 -14.55 17.64
C SER A 225 15.46 -13.36 16.76
N LEU A 226 15.47 -12.13 17.29
CA LEU A 226 15.07 -10.91 16.58
C LEU A 226 16.19 -9.89 16.42
N GLY A 227 17.38 -10.14 16.97
CA GLY A 227 18.50 -9.20 16.96
C GLY A 227 18.19 -7.92 17.73
N LEU A 228 17.57 -8.03 18.90
CA LEU A 228 17.30 -6.89 19.79
C LEU A 228 18.50 -6.64 20.71
N ALA A 229 18.73 -5.38 21.06
CA ALA A 229 19.56 -5.03 22.20
C ALA A 229 18.84 -5.39 23.51
N SER A 230 19.55 -5.87 24.52
CA SER A 230 18.96 -6.02 25.84
C SER A 230 18.65 -4.66 26.48
N ALA A 231 17.74 -4.65 27.45
CA ALA A 231 17.44 -3.43 28.22
C ALA A 231 18.69 -2.87 28.94
N HIS A 232 19.66 -3.72 29.29
CA HIS A 232 20.92 -3.30 29.92
C HIS A 232 21.84 -2.58 28.91
N ASP A 233 22.00 -3.12 27.70
CA ASP A 233 22.85 -2.53 26.66
C ASP A 233 22.37 -1.13 26.26
N ILE A 234 21.05 -0.95 26.17
CA ILE A 234 20.41 0.33 25.86
C ILE A 234 20.68 1.37 26.96
N ASP A 235 20.58 0.99 28.23
CA ASP A 235 20.84 1.91 29.36
C ASP A 235 22.35 2.21 29.51
N MET A 236 23.22 1.25 29.22
CA MET A 236 24.68 1.44 29.13
C MET A 236 25.05 2.42 28.01
N LEU A 237 24.54 2.25 26.78
CA LEU A 237 24.73 3.21 25.69
C LEU A 237 24.23 4.61 26.05
N LEU A 238 23.03 4.72 26.63
CA LEU A 238 22.44 6.00 27.03
C LEU A 238 23.15 6.65 28.24
N THR A 239 23.85 5.88 29.05
CA THR A 239 24.67 6.38 30.15
C THR A 239 26.03 6.85 29.63
N ALA A 240 26.70 6.06 28.78
CA ALA A 240 27.96 6.44 28.15
C ALA A 240 27.83 7.69 27.24
N ALA A 241 26.72 7.81 26.50
CA ALA A 241 26.40 9.02 25.74
C ALA A 241 26.17 10.27 26.63
N LYS A 242 25.71 10.08 27.87
CA LYS A 242 25.48 11.15 28.85
C LYS A 242 26.74 11.56 29.61
N THR A 243 27.66 10.63 29.89
CA THR A 243 28.98 10.93 30.45
C THR A 243 29.98 11.44 29.40
N GLY A 244 29.72 11.15 28.13
CA GLY A 244 30.61 11.47 27.02
C GLY A 244 31.74 10.46 26.81
N ASP A 245 31.61 9.25 27.35
CA ASP A 245 32.63 8.20 27.21
C ASP A 245 32.56 7.55 25.82
N ILE A 246 33.32 8.13 24.89
CA ILE A 246 33.44 7.64 23.51
C ILE A 246 33.99 6.20 23.47
N ALA A 247 34.88 5.83 24.39
CA ALA A 247 35.47 4.49 24.39
C ALA A 247 34.44 3.43 24.79
N ALA A 248 33.63 3.69 25.82
CA ALA A 248 32.52 2.82 26.20
C ALA A 248 31.44 2.73 25.12
N ILE A 249 31.09 3.84 24.45
CA ILE A 249 30.13 3.82 23.32
C ILE A 249 30.65 2.92 22.18
N VAL A 250 31.93 3.06 21.79
CA VAL A 250 32.52 2.23 20.71
C VAL A 250 32.55 0.76 21.12
N GLN A 251 33.08 0.42 22.30
CA GLN A 251 33.14 -0.97 22.78
C GLN A 251 31.75 -1.64 22.85
N GLN A 252 30.73 -0.89 23.29
CA GLN A 252 29.36 -1.39 23.37
C GLN A 252 28.74 -1.59 21.98
N LEU A 253 28.90 -0.63 21.05
CA LEU A 253 28.43 -0.77 19.67
C LEU A 253 29.15 -1.90 18.93
N ASP A 254 30.47 -2.03 19.08
CA ASP A 254 31.26 -3.13 18.51
C ASP A 254 30.74 -4.48 19.03
N THR A 255 30.48 -4.60 20.34
CA THR A 255 29.93 -5.81 20.96
C THR A 255 28.57 -6.18 20.37
N MET A 256 27.70 -5.19 20.16
CA MET A 256 26.37 -5.37 19.57
C MET A 256 26.42 -5.72 18.07
N GLU A 257 27.39 -5.18 17.33
CA GLU A 257 27.63 -5.57 15.94
C GLU A 257 28.12 -7.03 15.84
N HIS A 258 29.01 -7.46 16.74
CA HIS A 258 29.49 -8.85 16.81
C HIS A 258 28.42 -9.85 17.30
N SER A 259 27.46 -9.42 18.12
CA SER A 259 26.29 -10.23 18.48
C SER A 259 25.15 -10.19 17.43
N GLY A 260 25.33 -9.43 16.34
CA GLY A 260 24.38 -9.38 15.22
C GLY A 260 23.17 -8.46 15.42
N VAL A 261 23.17 -7.62 16.46
CA VAL A 261 22.06 -6.74 16.86
C VAL A 261 22.03 -5.47 15.99
N PRO A 262 21.15 -5.35 14.98
CA PRO A 262 21.32 -4.35 13.92
C PRO A 262 21.12 -2.91 14.42
N ALA A 263 22.07 -2.01 14.14
CA ALA A 263 21.98 -0.60 14.52
C ALA A 263 20.64 0.12 14.20
N PRO A 264 19.89 -0.16 13.12
CA PRO A 264 18.55 0.39 12.92
C PRO A 264 17.53 -0.04 13.99
N ILE A 265 17.62 -1.27 14.50
CA ILE A 265 16.80 -1.80 15.59
C ILE A 265 17.22 -1.15 16.92
N VAL A 266 18.53 -1.07 17.21
CA VAL A 266 19.06 -0.33 18.37
C VAL A 266 18.59 1.13 18.35
N THR A 267 18.60 1.77 17.18
CA THR A 267 18.11 3.14 16.98
C THR A 267 16.63 3.28 17.33
N GLU A 268 15.78 2.32 16.92
CA GLU A 268 14.36 2.33 17.28
C GLU A 268 14.15 2.07 18.77
N GLN A 269 14.85 1.10 19.37
CA GLN A 269 14.79 0.81 20.81
C GLN A 269 15.20 2.04 21.64
N ILE A 270 16.29 2.72 21.29
CA ILE A 270 16.71 3.97 21.94
C ILE A 270 15.63 5.05 21.78
N ALA A 271 15.14 5.31 20.55
CA ALA A 271 14.12 6.34 20.31
C ALA A 271 12.79 6.03 21.05
N ARG A 272 12.44 4.75 21.20
CA ARG A 272 11.29 4.25 21.95
C ARG A 272 11.48 4.43 23.46
N TYR A 273 12.63 4.04 24.02
CA TYR A 273 13.00 4.26 25.41
C TYR A 273 12.99 5.76 25.76
N ILE A 274 13.57 6.62 24.92
CA ILE A 274 13.59 8.08 25.11
C ILE A 274 12.16 8.64 25.11
N ARG A 275 11.30 8.18 24.21
CA ARG A 275 9.88 8.57 24.17
C ARG A 275 9.12 8.19 25.44
N CYS A 276 9.35 7.00 26.00
CA CYS A 276 8.73 6.58 27.26
C CYS A 276 9.28 7.37 28.47
N HIS A 277 10.57 7.70 28.48
CA HIS A 277 11.23 8.42 29.58
C HIS A 277 11.32 9.94 29.37
N ALA A 278 10.64 10.51 28.37
CA ALA A 278 10.74 11.92 27.97
C ALA A 278 10.44 12.92 29.10
N ILE A 279 9.61 12.54 30.07
CA ILE A 279 9.26 13.37 31.24
C ILE A 279 10.34 13.30 32.33
N THR A 280 11.01 12.15 32.48
CA THR A 280 12.05 11.94 33.52
C THR A 280 13.45 12.34 33.05
N HIS A 281 13.70 12.25 31.74
CA HIS A 281 14.99 12.54 31.11
C HIS A 281 14.83 13.40 29.84
N PRO A 282 14.35 14.66 29.95
CA PRO A 282 14.11 15.52 28.80
C PRO A 282 15.39 15.88 28.03
N GLU A 283 16.57 15.78 28.64
CA GLU A 283 17.87 16.00 27.97
C GLU A 283 18.12 14.98 26.84
N ARG A 284 17.57 13.76 26.96
CA ARG A 284 17.73 12.71 25.95
C ARG A 284 16.91 12.99 24.68
N LEU A 285 15.93 13.92 24.70
CA LEU A 285 15.09 14.24 23.53
C LEU A 285 15.89 14.77 22.33
N MET A 286 17.03 15.44 22.56
CA MET A 286 17.85 15.98 21.47
C MET A 286 18.56 14.89 20.64
N LEU A 287 18.63 13.64 21.12
CA LEU A 287 19.15 12.50 20.34
C LEU A 287 18.20 12.08 19.20
N LEU A 288 16.90 12.42 19.27
CA LEU A 288 15.90 11.88 18.34
C LEU A 288 16.11 12.33 16.88
N ASP A 289 16.60 13.55 16.63
CA ASP A 289 16.93 14.02 15.27
C ASP A 289 18.22 13.40 14.69
N PRO A 290 19.34 13.28 15.44
CA PRO A 290 20.46 12.43 15.06
C PRO A 290 20.06 10.97 14.77
N LEU A 291 19.28 10.34 15.66
CA LEU A 291 18.83 8.95 15.51
C LEU A 291 17.96 8.75 14.25
N ALA A 292 17.08 9.72 13.91
CA ALA A 292 16.26 9.67 12.71
C ALA A 292 17.05 9.65 11.38
N LYS A 293 18.36 9.95 11.41
CA LYS A 293 19.26 9.90 10.24
C LYS A 293 19.95 8.52 10.10
N VAL A 294 20.12 7.79 11.20
CA VAL A 294 20.78 6.47 11.23
C VAL A 294 20.05 5.46 10.34
N THR A 295 18.71 5.41 10.43
CA THR A 295 17.85 4.50 9.66
C THR A 295 17.86 4.73 8.14
N ARG A 296 18.52 5.80 7.66
CA ARG A 296 18.66 6.16 6.23
C ARG A 296 20.10 6.13 5.75
N SER A 297 21.06 5.78 6.61
CA SER A 297 22.48 5.85 6.29
C SER A 297 22.99 4.55 5.64
N PRO A 298 23.90 4.62 4.66
CA PRO A 298 24.65 3.45 4.19
C PRO A 298 25.57 2.83 5.25
N TRP A 299 25.85 3.55 6.35
CA TRP A 299 26.77 3.13 7.42
C TRP A 299 26.08 3.22 8.79
N PRO A 300 25.19 2.27 9.16
CA PRO A 300 24.33 2.40 10.34
C PRO A 300 25.09 2.56 11.67
N TYR A 301 26.02 1.66 12.02
CA TYR A 301 26.78 1.76 13.29
C TYR A 301 27.61 3.04 13.38
N THR A 302 28.31 3.43 12.30
CA THR A 302 29.06 4.70 12.24
C THR A 302 28.16 5.91 12.46
N SER A 303 26.92 5.87 11.94
CA SER A 303 25.94 6.94 12.10
C SER A 303 25.35 6.98 13.51
N LEU A 304 25.15 5.80 14.13
CA LEU A 304 24.72 5.67 15.52
C LEU A 304 25.80 6.16 16.49
N LEU A 305 27.06 5.84 16.25
CA LEU A 305 28.21 6.36 16.97
C LEU A 305 28.26 7.91 16.88
N VAL A 306 28.13 8.48 15.69
CA VAL A 306 28.07 9.94 15.51
C VAL A 306 26.84 10.55 16.22
N ALA A 307 25.68 9.88 16.19
CA ALA A 307 24.49 10.35 16.90
C ALA A 307 24.70 10.39 18.42
N LEU A 308 25.24 9.32 19.02
CA LEU A 308 25.47 9.24 20.47
C LEU A 308 26.59 10.19 20.93
N THR A 309 27.70 10.25 20.20
CA THR A 309 28.82 11.17 20.51
C THR A 309 28.49 12.65 20.26
N SER A 310 27.45 12.96 19.47
CA SER A 310 27.03 14.35 19.29
C SER A 310 26.53 15.02 20.58
N GLN A 311 25.94 14.25 21.52
CA GLN A 311 25.58 14.79 22.84
C GLN A 311 26.77 14.96 23.78
N ALA A 312 27.81 14.11 23.68
CA ALA A 312 29.04 14.27 24.46
C ALA A 312 29.66 15.66 24.25
N ASN A 313 29.73 16.12 23.00
CA ASN A 313 30.22 17.45 22.64
C ASN A 313 29.32 18.61 23.10
N ILE A 314 28.02 18.37 23.33
CA ILE A 314 27.11 19.39 23.86
C ILE A 314 27.24 19.49 25.39
N ALA A 315 27.34 18.35 26.09
CA ALA A 315 27.58 18.31 27.53
C ALA A 315 28.96 18.88 27.91
N ALA A 316 29.95 18.77 27.03
CA ALA A 316 31.29 19.29 27.22
C ALA A 316 31.43 20.83 27.08
N GLN A 317 30.38 21.56 26.65
CA GLN A 317 30.39 23.03 26.66
C GLN A 317 29.78 23.58 27.97
N PRO A 318 30.58 24.13 28.89
CA PRO A 318 30.04 24.71 30.12
C PRO A 318 29.22 25.95 29.80
N VAL A 319 27.95 25.96 30.22
CA VAL A 319 27.06 27.11 30.09
C VAL A 319 27.54 28.23 31.03
N ALA A 320 28.35 29.14 30.49
CA ALA A 320 29.03 30.20 31.24
C ALA A 320 28.08 31.32 31.72
N THR A 321 27.24 31.02 32.71
CA THR A 321 26.29 31.98 33.28
C THR A 321 26.90 32.80 34.42
N ALA A 322 27.43 33.97 34.06
CA ALA A 322 27.55 35.21 34.88
C ALA A 322 28.02 35.10 36.36
N ALA A 323 29.31 35.37 36.62
CA ALA A 323 29.79 35.79 37.95
C ALA A 323 31.13 36.57 37.95
N VAL A 324 31.16 37.80 37.40
CA VAL A 324 32.17 38.82 37.78
C VAL A 324 31.48 40.16 37.94
N LEU A 325 31.66 40.80 39.11
CA LEU A 325 31.06 42.08 39.49
C LEU A 325 32.10 43.21 39.47
N SER A 326 31.62 44.44 39.23
CA SER A 326 32.19 45.71 39.69
C SER A 326 33.64 46.06 39.29
N GLY A 327 33.79 47.08 38.43
CA GLY A 327 35.10 47.69 38.16
C GLY A 327 35.04 48.92 37.24
N ASN A 328 34.79 50.10 37.80
CA ASN A 328 34.92 51.36 37.06
C ASN A 328 36.39 51.66 36.72
N SER A 329 36.70 51.91 35.45
CA SER A 329 37.85 52.69 35.00
C SER A 329 37.60 53.23 33.59
N ALA A 330 37.99 54.48 33.33
CA ALA A 330 37.58 55.22 32.14
C ALA A 330 38.74 55.48 31.15
N VAL A 331 38.41 55.55 29.86
CA VAL A 331 39.24 56.16 28.82
C VAL A 331 38.38 57.15 28.02
N LYS A 332 38.99 58.23 27.53
CA LYS A 332 38.31 59.44 26.99
C LYS A 332 38.01 59.36 25.49
N PRO A 333 37.05 60.19 24.99
CA PRO A 333 36.76 60.34 23.57
C PRO A 333 37.63 61.41 22.85
N ALA A 334 37.71 61.31 21.53
CA ALA A 334 38.04 62.38 20.58
C ALA A 334 37.33 62.03 19.24
N ASN A 335 36.27 62.75 18.82
CA ASN A 335 36.20 64.07 18.18
C ASN A 335 36.26 64.04 16.63
N SER A 336 35.15 64.48 16.04
CA SER A 336 34.90 64.78 14.61
C SER A 336 35.66 66.05 14.14
N PRO A 337 35.61 66.50 12.85
CA PRO A 337 34.39 66.87 12.07
C PRO A 337 34.38 66.20 10.66
N ALA A 338 33.52 66.48 9.65
CA ALA A 338 32.58 67.56 9.24
C ALA A 338 31.53 66.92 8.26
N GLN A 339 30.48 67.52 7.64
CA GLN A 339 29.55 68.69 7.72
C GLN A 339 28.51 68.46 6.57
N ALA A 340 27.36 69.14 6.37
CA ALA A 340 26.35 69.81 7.23
C ALA A 340 25.14 70.24 6.34
N LYS A 341 23.93 70.36 6.92
CA LYS A 341 22.67 70.96 6.39
C LYS A 341 21.84 70.25 5.29
N GLU A 342 20.69 69.68 5.69
CA GLU A 342 19.29 70.20 5.54
C GLU A 342 18.79 70.86 4.22
N PRO A 343 17.43 70.95 3.95
CA PRO A 343 16.27 70.64 4.83
C PRO A 343 15.01 69.92 4.21
N ALA A 344 14.07 69.56 5.11
CA ALA A 344 12.59 69.70 5.03
C ALA A 344 11.64 68.75 4.21
N LEU A 345 10.65 68.20 4.97
CA LEU A 345 9.22 67.93 4.67
C LEU A 345 8.88 66.87 3.56
N HIS A 346 7.91 65.95 3.71
CA HIS A 346 6.54 66.10 4.24
C HIS A 346 5.99 64.88 5.03
N GLU A 347 5.00 65.17 5.89
CA GLU A 347 3.87 64.38 6.44
C GLU A 347 3.96 62.88 6.80
N ALA A 348 3.56 62.62 8.06
CA ALA A 348 3.00 61.36 8.59
C ALA A 348 1.45 61.53 8.71
N PRO A 349 0.60 60.58 9.21
CA PRO A 349 0.86 59.68 10.34
C PRO A 349 0.32 58.23 10.23
N GLN A 350 0.63 57.44 11.27
CA GLN A 350 0.00 56.16 11.61
C GLN A 350 -1.39 56.38 12.26
N VAL A 351 -2.17 55.29 12.46
CA VAL A 351 -2.57 54.72 13.77
C VAL A 351 -3.64 53.62 13.58
N SER A 352 -3.83 52.75 14.58
CA SER A 352 -4.75 51.59 14.57
C SER A 352 -5.65 51.51 15.82
N LYS A 353 -6.85 50.88 15.72
CA LYS A 353 -7.52 49.98 16.71
C LYS A 353 -9.08 49.90 16.61
N LYS A 354 -9.59 48.66 16.53
CA LYS A 354 -10.78 48.02 17.17
C LYS A 354 -12.13 48.75 17.45
N SER A 355 -13.23 48.12 16.98
CA SER A 355 -14.50 47.79 17.71
C SER A 355 -15.54 48.90 18.06
N PRO A 356 -16.84 48.59 18.35
CA PRO A 356 -17.73 47.46 17.92
C PRO A 356 -19.22 47.87 17.59
N GLU A 357 -20.11 46.85 17.47
CA GLU A 357 -21.59 46.84 17.68
C GLU A 357 -22.62 47.22 16.57
N THR A 358 -23.90 46.86 16.85
CA THR A 358 -25.03 46.53 15.93
C THR A 358 -26.13 47.62 15.90
N PRO A 359 -27.10 47.66 14.93
CA PRO A 359 -28.40 46.97 15.16
C PRO A 359 -29.31 46.58 13.93
N ALA A 360 -30.10 45.50 14.13
CA ALA A 360 -31.54 45.31 13.81
C ALA A 360 -32.20 45.41 12.39
N ALA A 361 -33.38 44.75 12.31
CA ALA A 361 -34.54 44.90 11.41
C ALA A 361 -34.69 43.98 10.15
N SER A 362 -35.95 43.79 9.74
CA SER A 362 -36.49 42.86 8.71
C SER A 362 -37.77 43.50 8.10
N PRO A 363 -38.73 42.83 7.42
CA PRO A 363 -38.74 41.58 6.63
C PRO A 363 -39.43 41.76 5.24
N ARG A 364 -39.62 40.68 4.46
CA ARG A 364 -40.85 40.43 3.65
C ARG A 364 -40.94 38.98 3.15
N ALA A 365 -42.16 38.54 2.81
CA ALA A 365 -42.48 37.18 2.35
C ALA A 365 -43.56 37.22 1.26
N HIS A 366 -43.64 36.19 0.40
CA HIS A 366 -44.77 35.85 -0.48
C HIS A 366 -44.61 34.38 -0.91
N THR A 367 -45.40 33.40 -0.43
CA THR A 367 -46.79 32.99 -0.77
C THR A 367 -46.94 32.03 -1.96
N SER A 368 -47.55 30.85 -1.70
CA SER A 368 -48.45 30.04 -2.56
C SER A 368 -47.92 29.43 -3.89
N ALA A 369 -48.53 28.39 -4.50
CA ALA A 369 -49.39 27.25 -4.07
C ALA A 369 -49.74 26.41 -5.34
N ALA A 370 -50.55 25.36 -5.19
CA ALA A 370 -51.38 24.71 -6.23
C ALA A 370 -50.72 23.87 -7.36
N THR A 371 -50.83 22.56 -7.20
CA THR A 371 -51.36 21.57 -8.18
C THR A 371 -51.73 22.03 -9.61
N ASN A 372 -51.35 21.24 -10.63
CA ASN A 372 -52.35 20.54 -11.47
C ASN A 372 -51.79 19.37 -12.32
N SER A 373 -52.69 18.64 -13.01
CA SER A 373 -52.46 17.35 -13.69
C SER A 373 -52.69 17.36 -15.22
N GLY A 374 -52.03 16.44 -15.95
CA GLY A 374 -52.24 16.06 -17.37
C GLY A 374 -51.08 15.14 -17.83
N VAL A 375 -51.23 13.94 -18.41
CA VAL A 375 -52.01 13.50 -19.60
C VAL A 375 -51.50 14.26 -20.85
N THR A 376 -50.87 13.64 -21.86
CA THR A 376 -51.38 12.55 -22.73
C THR A 376 -50.24 11.70 -23.37
N SER A 377 -50.58 10.56 -23.98
CA SER A 377 -49.70 9.69 -24.79
C SER A 377 -49.54 10.14 -26.26
N ILE A 378 -48.57 9.57 -27.01
CA ILE A 378 -48.73 9.16 -28.43
C ILE A 378 -47.62 8.18 -28.93
N GLN A 379 -48.11 7.00 -29.37
CA GLN A 379 -47.72 6.03 -30.43
C GLN A 379 -46.28 5.83 -31.01
N LYS A 380 -46.02 4.55 -31.39
CA LYS A 380 -45.04 4.07 -32.41
C LYS A 380 -45.62 4.17 -33.84
N PRO A 381 -44.81 4.07 -34.92
CA PRO A 381 -44.50 2.77 -35.57
C PRO A 381 -42.98 2.61 -35.85
N SER A 382 -42.32 1.44 -36.05
CA SER A 382 -42.65 0.05 -36.42
C SER A 382 -42.72 -0.30 -37.92
N VAL A 383 -41.60 -0.79 -38.48
CA VAL A 383 -41.49 -1.74 -39.62
C VAL A 383 -40.37 -2.77 -39.27
N SER A 384 -40.32 -3.93 -39.92
CA SER A 384 -39.52 -5.12 -39.52
C SER A 384 -39.11 -5.98 -40.74
N ILE A 385 -38.81 -7.29 -40.55
CA ILE A 385 -38.74 -8.37 -41.59
C ILE A 385 -37.42 -8.37 -42.43
N LYS A 386 -36.68 -9.48 -42.68
CA LYS A 386 -36.87 -10.94 -42.40
C LYS A 386 -35.53 -11.77 -42.52
N ASP A 387 -35.55 -13.00 -41.97
CA ASP A 387 -34.99 -14.33 -42.40
C ASP A 387 -33.65 -14.46 -43.21
N ASP A 388 -32.90 -15.59 -43.25
CA ASP A 388 -33.12 -16.97 -42.76
C ASP A 388 -31.81 -17.79 -42.46
N LYS A 389 -32.00 -19.02 -41.95
CA LYS A 389 -31.25 -20.31 -42.09
C LYS A 389 -30.06 -20.44 -43.08
N SER A 390 -29.18 -21.46 -43.03
CA SER A 390 -28.76 -22.49 -42.03
C SER A 390 -27.66 -23.40 -42.63
N ASN A 391 -26.79 -24.01 -41.80
CA ASN A 391 -26.46 -25.46 -41.79
C ASN A 391 -25.14 -25.80 -41.07
N ALA A 392 -25.03 -27.04 -40.60
CA ALA A 392 -23.78 -27.70 -40.23
C ALA A 392 -23.52 -28.88 -41.19
N VAL A 393 -22.29 -29.38 -41.25
CA VAL A 393 -21.98 -30.79 -41.55
C VAL A 393 -20.58 -31.16 -41.04
N SER A 394 -20.35 -32.45 -40.83
CA SER A 394 -19.36 -33.04 -39.93
C SER A 394 -18.02 -33.48 -40.57
N SER A 395 -16.98 -33.47 -39.73
CA SER A 395 -15.92 -34.51 -39.58
C SER A 395 -15.21 -35.15 -40.78
N ALA A 396 -13.87 -35.20 -40.71
CA ALA A 396 -13.09 -36.44 -40.74
C ALA A 396 -11.63 -36.20 -40.32
N SER A 397 -10.94 -37.22 -39.80
CA SER A 397 -9.47 -37.32 -39.78
C SER A 397 -8.98 -38.11 -41.01
N THR A 398 -7.69 -38.20 -41.35
CA THR A 398 -6.76 -39.25 -40.89
C THR A 398 -5.38 -39.06 -41.56
N ALA A 399 -4.31 -39.53 -40.91
CA ALA A 399 -3.00 -39.95 -41.49
C ALA A 399 -2.09 -38.92 -42.21
N ALA A 400 -0.80 -39.00 -41.86
CA ALA A 400 0.31 -38.39 -42.59
C ALA A 400 1.12 -39.45 -43.37
N PRO A 401 1.77 -39.10 -44.49
CA PRO A 401 2.89 -39.84 -45.08
C PRO A 401 4.25 -39.21 -44.71
N ALA A 402 5.32 -40.01 -44.76
CA ALA A 402 6.69 -39.58 -44.40
C ALA A 402 7.61 -39.36 -45.62
N HIS A 403 8.75 -38.69 -45.38
CA HIS A 403 9.84 -38.35 -46.32
C HIS A 403 9.47 -37.32 -47.41
N ASN A 404 10.23 -36.23 -47.56
CA ASN A 404 11.60 -36.32 -48.05
C ASN A 404 12.51 -35.15 -47.60
N LYS A 405 13.83 -35.38 -47.50
CA LYS A 405 14.82 -34.32 -47.23
C LYS A 405 15.23 -33.64 -48.54
N LYS A 406 15.09 -32.32 -48.62
CA LYS A 406 15.89 -31.47 -49.53
C LYS A 406 16.24 -30.15 -48.85
N ASN A 407 17.52 -29.79 -48.91
CA ASN A 407 17.99 -28.46 -48.53
C ASN A 407 17.34 -27.41 -49.46
N LYS A 408 17.11 -26.21 -48.94
CA LYS A 408 16.76 -25.02 -49.73
C LYS A 408 17.47 -23.83 -49.11
N GLU A 409 18.07 -22.96 -49.93
CA GLU A 409 18.97 -21.91 -49.42
C GLU A 409 18.22 -20.78 -48.70
N GLU A 410 18.73 -20.37 -47.55
CA GLU A 410 18.27 -19.15 -46.86
C GLU A 410 18.72 -17.91 -47.65
N LYS A 411 17.76 -17.09 -48.08
CA LYS A 411 18.06 -15.78 -48.68
C LYS A 411 18.28 -14.76 -47.55
N SER A 412 19.52 -14.33 -47.34
CA SER A 412 19.87 -13.32 -46.35
C SER A 412 19.24 -11.96 -46.67
N PHE A 413 18.40 -11.44 -45.78
CA PHE A 413 17.89 -10.08 -45.84
C PHE A 413 18.94 -9.09 -45.28
N ALA A 414 19.17 -7.98 -45.99
CA ALA A 414 20.17 -6.97 -45.62
C ALA A 414 19.66 -6.04 -44.50
N TRP A 415 19.61 -6.55 -43.27
CA TRP A 415 19.01 -5.87 -42.13
C TRP A 415 19.71 -4.56 -41.74
N ASP A 416 21.04 -4.48 -41.82
CA ASP A 416 21.76 -3.27 -41.46
C ASP A 416 21.53 -2.12 -42.46
N ASP A 417 21.33 -2.44 -43.75
CA ASP A 417 20.93 -1.48 -44.78
C ASP A 417 19.50 -0.99 -44.53
N PHE A 418 18.57 -1.89 -44.14
CA PHE A 418 17.21 -1.53 -43.71
C PHE A 418 17.18 -0.63 -42.47
N LEU A 419 18.15 -0.75 -41.57
CA LEU A 419 18.28 0.12 -40.40
C LEU A 419 18.95 1.46 -40.70
N ALA A 420 19.66 1.63 -41.83
CA ALA A 420 20.43 2.85 -42.09
C ALA A 420 19.56 4.13 -42.24
N PRO A 421 18.48 4.16 -43.04
CA PRO A 421 17.63 5.36 -43.19
C PRO A 421 16.88 5.74 -41.91
N LEU A 422 16.49 4.73 -41.12
CA LEU A 422 15.69 4.90 -39.89
C LEU A 422 16.40 5.69 -38.79
N LYS A 423 17.72 5.89 -38.89
CA LYS A 423 18.51 6.68 -37.93
C LYS A 423 18.08 8.15 -37.88
N GLU A 424 17.71 8.71 -39.03
CA GLU A 424 17.34 10.13 -39.14
C GLU A 424 15.82 10.32 -39.14
N SER A 425 15.05 9.47 -39.82
CA SER A 425 13.59 9.55 -39.88
C SER A 425 12.88 9.06 -38.62
N ALA A 426 13.42 8.05 -37.94
CA ALA A 426 12.72 7.34 -36.87
C ALA A 426 13.66 6.80 -35.77
N ALA A 427 14.58 7.64 -35.27
CA ALA A 427 15.62 7.26 -34.29
C ALA A 427 15.13 6.42 -33.09
N GLY A 428 13.93 6.70 -32.58
CA GLY A 428 13.28 5.94 -31.50
C GLY A 428 12.89 4.51 -31.91
N ALA A 429 12.43 4.31 -33.14
CA ALA A 429 12.15 2.98 -33.70
C ALA A 429 13.46 2.25 -34.04
N HIS A 430 14.44 2.93 -34.64
CA HIS A 430 15.78 2.37 -34.92
C HIS A 430 16.43 1.77 -33.66
N SER A 431 16.40 2.49 -32.52
CA SER A 431 16.98 2.00 -31.25
C SER A 431 16.29 0.75 -30.67
N ILE A 432 15.04 0.50 -31.05
CA ILE A 432 14.26 -0.69 -30.70
C ILE A 432 14.53 -1.82 -31.71
N LEU A 433 14.50 -1.51 -33.01
CA LEU A 433 14.69 -2.47 -34.11
C LEU A 433 16.09 -3.07 -34.13
N ALA A 434 17.12 -2.29 -33.80
CA ALA A 434 18.49 -2.77 -33.60
C ALA A 434 18.64 -3.79 -32.43
N LYS A 435 17.56 -4.07 -31.68
CA LYS A 435 17.49 -5.08 -30.61
C LYS A 435 16.37 -6.10 -30.83
N CYS A 436 15.63 -6.02 -31.93
CA CYS A 436 14.60 -6.98 -32.29
C CYS A 436 15.21 -8.16 -33.04
N LYS A 437 14.52 -9.31 -33.04
CA LYS A 437 14.77 -10.41 -33.99
C LYS A 437 13.76 -10.30 -35.13
N TYR A 438 14.17 -10.70 -36.33
CA TYR A 438 13.29 -10.73 -37.50
C TYR A 438 13.27 -12.13 -38.13
N CYS A 439 12.35 -12.32 -39.08
CA CYS A 439 12.32 -13.42 -40.03
C CYS A 439 11.81 -12.86 -41.38
N TYR A 440 12.35 -13.36 -42.48
CA TYR A 440 11.98 -12.96 -43.83
C TYR A 440 11.83 -14.22 -44.70
N ASP A 441 10.67 -14.37 -45.33
CA ASP A 441 10.31 -15.56 -46.13
C ASP A 441 10.42 -15.33 -47.65
N GLY A 442 10.64 -14.07 -48.07
CA GLY A 442 10.65 -13.64 -49.47
C GLY A 442 9.46 -12.78 -49.90
N ALA A 443 8.45 -12.59 -49.04
CA ALA A 443 7.28 -11.75 -49.26
C ALA A 443 6.85 -10.94 -48.02
N THR A 444 7.11 -11.45 -46.81
CA THR A 444 6.74 -10.85 -45.52
C THR A 444 7.97 -10.66 -44.64
N LEU A 445 8.13 -9.46 -44.07
CA LEU A 445 9.13 -9.17 -43.04
C LEU A 445 8.47 -9.19 -41.66
N THR A 446 8.68 -10.28 -40.91
CA THR A 446 8.11 -10.44 -39.57
C THR A 446 9.09 -9.97 -38.50
N ILE A 447 8.72 -8.93 -37.75
CA ILE A 447 9.54 -8.28 -36.72
C ILE A 447 9.02 -8.63 -35.32
N TYR A 448 9.84 -9.27 -34.51
CA TYR A 448 9.51 -9.72 -33.16
C TYR A 448 9.97 -8.70 -32.11
N ALA A 449 9.05 -7.85 -31.68
CA ALA A 449 9.31 -6.73 -30.77
C ALA A 449 9.39 -7.15 -29.29
N GLY A 450 8.96 -8.37 -28.92
CA GLY A 450 9.11 -8.97 -27.59
C GLY A 450 8.33 -8.31 -26.43
N LYS A 451 7.85 -7.07 -26.57
CA LYS A 451 7.06 -6.34 -25.57
C LYS A 451 6.01 -5.47 -26.26
N LYS A 452 4.81 -5.37 -25.67
CA LYS A 452 3.70 -4.55 -26.22
C LYS A 452 4.10 -3.09 -26.50
N PHE A 453 4.84 -2.44 -25.59
CA PHE A 453 5.35 -1.07 -25.77
C PHE A 453 6.28 -0.93 -27.00
N ALA A 454 7.16 -1.92 -27.22
CA ALA A 454 8.06 -1.92 -28.37
C ALA A 454 7.28 -2.03 -29.68
N LYS A 455 6.28 -2.93 -29.75
CA LYS A 455 5.34 -3.00 -30.88
C LYS A 455 4.66 -1.64 -31.11
N THR A 456 4.07 -1.01 -30.10
CA THR A 456 3.36 0.28 -30.25
C THR A 456 4.25 1.45 -30.73
N GLN A 457 5.58 1.37 -30.57
CA GLN A 457 6.51 2.35 -31.15
C GLN A 457 6.88 2.02 -32.60
N ILE A 458 7.03 0.74 -32.94
CA ILE A 458 7.28 0.27 -34.32
C ILE A 458 6.04 0.48 -35.20
N ASP A 459 4.84 0.18 -34.68
CA ASP A 459 3.55 0.40 -35.35
C ASP A 459 3.35 1.88 -35.76
N LYS A 460 3.86 2.82 -34.94
CA LYS A 460 3.84 4.27 -35.25
C LYS A 460 4.86 4.69 -36.31
N ALA A 461 5.88 3.88 -36.54
CA ALA A 461 6.95 4.12 -37.51
C ALA A 461 6.74 3.38 -38.84
N LEU A 462 5.63 2.63 -39.02
CA LEU A 462 5.33 1.90 -40.26
C LEU A 462 5.48 2.72 -41.55
N PRO A 463 5.12 4.02 -41.63
CA PRO A 463 5.39 4.83 -42.82
C PRO A 463 6.89 4.96 -43.14
N ALA A 464 7.71 5.29 -42.15
CA ALA A 464 9.17 5.40 -42.31
C ALA A 464 9.85 4.04 -42.60
N LEU A 465 9.25 2.94 -42.13
CA LEU A 465 9.68 1.58 -42.45
C LEU A 465 9.37 1.22 -43.91
N ALA A 466 8.22 1.61 -44.43
CA ALA A 466 7.89 1.44 -45.86
C ALA A 466 8.78 2.30 -46.77
N GLU A 467 9.06 3.56 -46.39
CA GLU A 467 10.05 4.41 -47.08
C GLU A 467 11.44 3.76 -47.09
N SER A 468 11.85 3.13 -45.98
CA SER A 468 13.14 2.44 -45.88
C SER A 468 13.22 1.17 -46.75
N LEU A 469 12.10 0.45 -46.97
CA LEU A 469 12.03 -0.64 -47.94
C LEU A 469 12.11 -0.15 -49.39
N GLN A 470 11.46 0.98 -49.71
CA GLN A 470 11.54 1.58 -51.05
C GLN A 470 12.96 2.02 -51.42
N MET A 471 13.75 2.50 -50.45
CA MET A 471 15.17 2.86 -50.66
C MET A 471 16.08 1.65 -50.94
N ILE A 472 15.59 0.41 -50.76
CA ILE A 472 16.34 -0.85 -50.90
C ILE A 472 15.80 -1.68 -52.08
N ASP A 473 14.95 -1.08 -52.93
CA ASP A 473 14.34 -1.70 -54.11
C ASP A 473 13.44 -2.92 -53.77
N LEU A 474 12.81 -2.88 -52.59
CA LEU A 474 11.97 -3.94 -52.02
C LEU A 474 10.57 -3.41 -51.62
N SER A 475 9.94 -2.68 -52.53
CA SER A 475 8.64 -2.00 -52.32
C SER A 475 7.47 -2.91 -51.95
N ASP A 476 7.55 -4.19 -52.28
CA ASP A 476 6.40 -5.10 -52.33
C ASP A 476 6.33 -6.05 -51.11
N ILE A 477 7.15 -5.83 -50.08
CA ILE A 477 7.21 -6.65 -48.85
C ILE A 477 6.20 -6.14 -47.81
N GLU A 478 5.38 -7.04 -47.26
CA GLU A 478 4.48 -6.73 -46.14
C GLU A 478 5.21 -6.79 -44.78
N ILE A 479 5.09 -5.75 -43.95
CA ILE A 479 5.73 -5.69 -42.62
C ILE A 479 4.75 -6.14 -41.53
N THR A 480 5.02 -7.29 -40.90
CA THR A 480 4.23 -7.81 -39.78
C THR A 480 4.97 -7.63 -38.44
N VAL A 481 4.42 -6.79 -37.55
CA VAL A 481 5.02 -6.54 -36.21
C VAL A 481 4.32 -7.40 -35.16
N LEU A 482 5.07 -8.26 -34.47
CA LEU A 482 4.56 -9.12 -33.40
C LEU A 482 5.06 -8.65 -32.02
N ALA A 483 4.17 -8.63 -31.03
CA ALA A 483 4.51 -8.24 -29.65
C ALA A 483 5.16 -9.39 -28.83
N ALA A 484 5.20 -10.60 -29.40
CA ALA A 484 5.87 -11.77 -28.85
C ALA A 484 7.38 -11.75 -29.17
N PRO A 485 8.22 -12.50 -28.43
CA PRO A 485 9.57 -12.84 -28.88
C PRO A 485 9.52 -13.79 -30.09
N LYS A 486 10.61 -13.89 -30.87
CA LYS A 486 10.73 -14.92 -31.92
C LYS A 486 10.69 -16.30 -31.24
N PRO A 487 9.83 -17.24 -31.69
CA PRO A 487 9.84 -18.61 -31.15
C PRO A 487 11.21 -19.26 -31.38
N PRO A 488 11.68 -20.13 -30.46
CA PRO A 488 12.96 -20.80 -30.60
C PRO A 488 12.92 -21.83 -31.74
N GLU A 489 14.00 -21.91 -32.51
CA GLU A 489 14.18 -22.90 -33.58
C GLU A 489 14.48 -24.32 -33.04
N ASP A 490 14.75 -24.44 -31.74
CA ASP A 490 14.99 -25.72 -31.06
C ASP A 490 13.72 -26.23 -30.34
N SER A 491 13.26 -27.39 -30.79
CA SER A 491 12.09 -28.12 -30.28
C SER A 491 12.11 -28.33 -28.76
N GLN A 492 13.28 -28.59 -28.16
CA GLN A 492 13.36 -28.77 -26.70
C GLN A 492 13.08 -27.47 -25.94
N THR A 493 13.47 -26.32 -26.51
CA THR A 493 13.22 -25.01 -25.90
C THR A 493 11.76 -24.59 -26.06
N ALA A 494 11.13 -24.93 -27.20
CA ALA A 494 9.70 -24.68 -27.43
C ALA A 494 8.82 -25.42 -26.41
N ALA A 495 9.09 -26.70 -26.15
CA ALA A 495 8.34 -27.51 -25.18
C ALA A 495 8.39 -26.94 -23.74
N ILE A 496 9.55 -26.42 -23.32
CA ILE A 496 9.72 -25.79 -22.00
C ILE A 496 8.88 -24.50 -21.90
N ILE A 497 8.85 -23.68 -22.95
CA ILE A 497 8.07 -22.43 -22.99
C ILE A 497 6.56 -22.72 -23.04
N ALA A 498 6.13 -23.78 -23.74
CA ALA A 498 4.75 -24.23 -23.75
C ALA A 498 4.28 -24.66 -22.34
N MET A 499 5.11 -25.39 -21.59
CA MET A 499 4.84 -25.74 -20.18
C MET A 499 4.78 -24.52 -19.24
N MET A 500 5.38 -23.38 -19.63
CA MET A 500 5.27 -22.11 -18.91
C MET A 500 4.12 -21.20 -19.40
N GLY A 501 3.24 -21.71 -20.28
CA GLY A 501 1.95 -21.08 -20.59
C GLY A 501 1.98 -19.99 -21.67
N GLY A 502 2.85 -20.09 -22.68
CA GLY A 502 2.93 -19.06 -23.72
C GLY A 502 3.52 -19.48 -25.07
N GLY A 503 2.76 -20.24 -25.88
CA GLY A 503 3.06 -20.45 -27.30
C GLY A 503 2.29 -21.63 -27.92
N GLU A 504 1.66 -21.41 -29.06
CA GLU A 504 1.21 -22.49 -29.96
C GLU A 504 2.32 -22.84 -30.96
N GLU A 505 2.37 -24.08 -31.42
CA GLU A 505 3.30 -24.51 -32.47
C GLU A 505 2.86 -23.96 -33.84
N VAL A 506 3.79 -23.40 -34.60
CA VAL A 506 3.62 -23.12 -36.03
C VAL A 506 4.54 -24.05 -36.80
N SER A 507 3.96 -24.99 -37.55
CA SER A 507 4.70 -25.84 -38.48
C SER A 507 5.14 -25.04 -39.70
N LEU A 508 6.45 -25.03 -39.97
CA LEU A 508 7.08 -24.52 -41.20
C LEU A 508 7.00 -25.54 -42.35
#